data_AF-A0A811RWI8-F1
#
_entry.id   AF-A0A811RWI8-F1
#
_cell.length_a   1.000
_cell.length_b   1.000
_cell.length_c   1.000
_cell.angle_alpha   90.00
_cell.angle_beta   90.00
_cell.angle_gamma   90.00
#
_symmetry.space_group_name_H-M   'P 1'
#
loop_
_entity.id
_entity.type
_entity.pdbx_description
1 polymer ?
#
loop_
_entity_poly.entity_id
_entity_poly.type
_entity_poly.pdbx_seq_one_letter_code
_entity_poly.pdbx_strand_id
1 'polypeptide(L)'
;MGNSLRCCLACMLPCGALDVVRVVHLSGHVDEFSCPLAAGDVLAAHPNHALTDAWSAGASRKIVILSPDSELKRGRIYFLIPPPRAPRRPPPR
;
A
#
# COMPACT_ATOMS: atom_id res chain seq x y z
N MET A 1 16.44 -36.13 -8.56
CA MET A 1 16.89 -34.72 -8.44
C MET A 1 15.66 -33.82 -8.42
N GLY A 2 15.02 -33.73 -7.26
CA GLY A 2 13.90 -32.82 -7.04
C GLY A 2 14.32 -31.79 -6.01
N ASN A 3 13.70 -30.61 -6.09
CA ASN A 3 13.51 -29.67 -4.97
C ASN A 3 14.34 -28.36 -4.97
N SER A 4 14.86 -27.88 -6.11
CA SER A 4 15.36 -26.49 -6.21
C SER A 4 14.25 -25.43 -6.38
N LEU A 5 13.01 -25.82 -6.70
CA LEU A 5 11.91 -24.88 -6.93
C LEU A 5 11.32 -24.25 -5.66
N ARG A 6 11.62 -24.80 -4.48
CA ARG A 6 11.10 -24.26 -3.21
C ARG A 6 11.90 -23.07 -2.68
N CYS A 7 13.19 -22.97 -3.01
CA CYS A 7 14.02 -21.83 -2.57
C CYS A 7 13.65 -20.54 -3.32
N CYS A 8 13.31 -20.64 -4.62
CA CYS A 8 12.98 -19.47 -5.43
C CYS A 8 11.63 -18.84 -5.08
N LEU A 9 10.66 -19.61 -4.57
CA LEU A 9 9.34 -19.08 -4.21
C LEU A 9 9.35 -18.36 -2.85
N ALA A 10 10.22 -18.75 -1.93
CA ALA A 10 10.38 -18.07 -0.64
C ALA A 10 11.22 -16.77 -0.74
N CYS A 11 12.10 -16.65 -1.74
CA CYS A 11 12.98 -15.50 -1.93
C CYS A 11 12.45 -14.43 -2.89
N MET A 12 11.48 -14.75 -3.75
CA MET A 12 10.89 -13.81 -4.73
C MET A 12 9.53 -13.23 -4.31
N LEU A 13 8.87 -13.84 -3.33
CA LEU A 13 7.74 -13.23 -2.64
C LEU A 13 8.26 -12.64 -1.32
N PRO A 14 7.81 -11.45 -0.90
CA PRO A 14 8.00 -11.03 0.47
C PRO A 14 7.14 -11.97 1.33
N CYS A 15 7.70 -13.12 1.72
CA CYS A 15 7.05 -14.18 2.49
C CYS A 15 6.84 -13.78 3.97
N GLY A 16 6.24 -12.62 4.21
CA GLY A 16 5.29 -12.48 5.31
C GLY A 16 4.03 -13.28 4.95
N ALA A 17 3.31 -13.78 5.94
CA ALA A 17 2.10 -14.59 5.73
C ALA A 17 1.21 -13.92 4.66
N LEU A 18 0.80 -14.67 3.62
CA LEU A 18 -0.04 -14.13 2.54
C LEU A 18 -1.35 -13.52 3.05
N ASP A 19 -1.68 -13.72 4.33
CA ASP A 19 -2.82 -13.19 5.05
C ASP A 19 -2.64 -11.77 5.62
N VAL A 20 -1.46 -11.16 5.44
CA VAL A 20 -1.20 -9.78 5.90
C VAL A 20 -1.28 -8.75 4.78
N VAL A 21 -1.64 -7.53 5.16
CA VAL A 21 -1.56 -6.31 4.35
C VAL A 21 -0.32 -5.55 4.79
N ARG A 22 0.46 -5.06 3.83
CA ARG A 22 1.67 -4.27 4.11
C ARG A 22 1.43 -2.82 3.72
N VAL A 23 1.59 -1.89 4.65
CA VAL A 23 1.51 -0.45 4.40
C VAL A 23 2.91 0.15 4.53
N VAL A 24 3.43 0.69 3.44
CA VAL A 24 4.76 1.29 3.37
C VAL A 24 4.66 2.79 3.53
N HIS A 25 5.40 3.33 4.49
CA HIS A 25 5.55 4.77 4.72
C HIS A 25 6.67 5.33 3.87
N LEU A 26 6.60 6.64 3.55
CA LEU A 26 7.69 7.33 2.86
C LEU A 26 9.02 7.37 3.66
N SER A 27 8.96 7.10 4.98
CA SER A 27 10.14 6.92 5.82
C SER A 27 10.89 5.60 5.58
N GLY A 28 10.30 4.67 4.83
CA GLY A 28 10.78 3.30 4.69
C GLY A 28 10.27 2.36 5.77
N HIS A 29 9.48 2.85 6.74
CA HIS A 29 8.79 2.00 7.71
C HIS A 29 7.67 1.19 7.06
N VAL A 30 7.44 -0.02 7.55
CA VAL A 30 6.39 -0.92 7.04
C VAL A 30 5.54 -1.40 8.18
N ASP A 31 4.25 -1.10 8.13
CA ASP A 31 3.26 -1.67 9.02
C ASP A 31 2.68 -2.95 8.39
N GLU A 32 2.53 -3.98 9.20
CA GLU A 32 1.89 -5.24 8.81
C GLU A 32 0.58 -5.40 9.59
N PHE A 33 -0.52 -5.59 8.86
CA PHE A 33 -1.85 -5.72 9.43
C PHE A 33 -2.50 -7.02 8.99
N SER A 34 -3.29 -7.65 9.87
CA SER A 34 -4.13 -8.80 9.53
C SER A 34 -5.44 -8.36 8.87
N CYS A 35 -5.97 -9.15 7.94
CA CYS A 35 -7.30 -8.93 7.36
C CYS A 35 -8.44 -9.56 8.18
N PRO A 36 -9.69 -9.04 8.07
CA PRO A 36 -10.11 -7.93 7.20
C PRO A 36 -9.63 -6.58 7.73
N LEU A 37 -9.35 -5.66 6.81
CA LEU A 37 -8.80 -4.33 7.12
C LEU A 37 -9.34 -3.31 6.11
N ALA A 38 -9.94 -2.22 6.59
CA ALA A 38 -10.33 -1.12 5.74
C ALA A 38 -9.21 -0.07 5.66
N ALA A 39 -9.17 0.68 4.55
CA ALA A 39 -8.23 1.80 4.42
C ALA A 39 -8.44 2.84 5.53
N GLY A 40 -9.69 3.04 5.97
CA GLY A 40 -10.07 3.92 7.06
C GLY A 40 -9.42 3.57 8.39
N ASP A 41 -9.19 2.27 8.68
CA ASP A 41 -8.54 1.83 9.91
C ASP A 41 -7.08 2.32 9.97
N VAL A 42 -6.38 2.24 8.83
CA VAL A 42 -5.01 2.76 8.69
C VAL A 42 -5.01 4.29 8.75
N LEU A 43 -5.96 4.94 8.06
CA LEU A 43 -6.06 6.40 8.00
C LEU A 43 -6.47 7.03 9.34
N ALA A 44 -7.19 6.31 10.19
CA ALA A 44 -7.56 6.79 11.53
C ALA A 44 -6.34 7.07 12.41
N ALA A 45 -5.29 6.25 12.30
CA ALA A 45 -4.00 6.48 12.96
C ALA A 45 -3.16 7.59 12.28
N HIS A 46 -3.49 7.94 11.04
CA HIS A 46 -2.74 8.86 10.20
C HIS A 46 -3.65 9.92 9.54
N PRO A 47 -4.29 10.82 10.30
CA PRO A 47 -5.40 11.67 9.87
C PRO A 47 -5.09 12.73 8.79
N ASN A 48 -3.84 12.83 8.32
CA ASN A 48 -3.42 13.73 7.24
C ASN A 48 -2.66 12.97 6.14
N HIS A 49 -2.95 11.69 5.96
CA HIS A 49 -2.32 10.88 4.93
C HIS A 49 -3.38 10.33 3.97
N ALA A 50 -2.91 9.87 2.82
CA ALA A 50 -3.70 9.16 1.83
C ALA A 50 -3.05 7.80 1.59
N LEU A 51 -3.88 6.78 1.37
CA LEU A 51 -3.42 5.45 1.05
C LEU A 51 -3.52 5.23 -0.47
N THR A 52 -2.48 4.66 -1.06
CA THR A 52 -2.46 4.36 -2.50
C THR A 52 -2.18 2.89 -2.77
N ASP A 53 -2.87 2.35 -3.77
CA ASP A 53 -2.58 1.02 -4.31
C ASP A 53 -1.40 1.12 -5.29
N ALA A 54 -0.33 0.38 -5.01
CA ALA A 54 0.80 0.24 -5.92
C ALA A 54 0.56 -0.92 -6.88
N TRP A 55 -0.46 -0.81 -7.73
CA TRP A 55 -0.66 -1.77 -8.79
C TRP A 55 0.20 -1.42 -10.00
N SER A 56 1.31 -2.14 -10.18
CA SER A 56 2.11 -2.11 -11.41
C SER A 56 1.84 -3.37 -12.23
N ALA A 57 0.72 -3.41 -12.95
CA ALA A 57 0.56 -4.34 -14.06
C ALA A 57 0.89 -3.62 -15.38
N GLY A 58 2.16 -3.66 -15.78
CA GLY A 58 2.61 -3.28 -17.12
C GLY A 58 2.66 -1.77 -17.41
N ALA A 59 3.88 -1.26 -17.60
CA ALA A 59 4.24 -0.02 -18.31
C ALA A 59 3.64 1.35 -17.90
N SER A 60 2.63 1.42 -17.02
CA SER A 60 2.11 2.68 -16.49
C SER A 60 1.87 2.58 -14.98
N ARG A 61 2.61 3.39 -14.20
CA ARG A 61 2.38 3.52 -12.76
C ARG A 61 1.16 4.41 -12.54
N LYS A 62 -0.04 3.82 -12.59
CA LYS A 62 -1.25 4.53 -12.20
C LYS A 62 -1.38 4.50 -10.68
N ILE A 63 -1.06 5.62 -10.04
CA ILE A 63 -1.27 5.78 -8.60
C ILE A 63 -2.78 6.00 -8.38
N VAL A 64 -3.43 5.07 -7.69
CA VAL A 64 -4.84 5.19 -7.32
C VAL A 64 -4.92 5.46 -5.82
N ILE A 65 -5.47 6.63 -5.46
CA ILE A 65 -5.80 6.97 -4.08
C ILE A 65 -7.05 6.19 -3.68
N LEU A 66 -6.98 5.47 -2.56
CA LEU A 66 -8.07 4.65 -2.05
C LEU A 66 -9.03 5.48 -1.22
N SER A 67 -10.33 5.15 -1.28
CA SER A 67 -11.29 5.72 -0.35
C SER A 67 -11.10 5.10 1.05
N PRO A 68 -11.45 5.79 2.14
CA PRO A 68 -11.43 5.22 3.48
C PRO A 68 -12.28 3.94 3.61
N ASP A 69 -13.37 3.85 2.87
CA ASP A 69 -14.28 2.69 2.88
C ASP A 69 -13.76 1.50 2.07
N SER A 70 -12.61 1.64 1.40
CA SER A 70 -12.03 0.57 0.58
C SER A 70 -11.39 -0.51 1.45
N GLU A 71 -11.75 -1.78 1.23
CA GLU A 71 -11.08 -2.92 1.87
C GLU A 71 -9.70 -3.18 1.26
N LEU A 72 -8.72 -3.41 2.14
CA LEU A 72 -7.35 -3.77 1.75
C LEU A 72 -7.24 -5.28 1.58
N LYS A 73 -6.57 -5.68 0.49
CA LYS A 73 -6.47 -7.09 0.11
C LYS A 73 -5.19 -7.71 0.66
N ARG A 74 -5.36 -8.90 1.21
CA ARG A 74 -4.29 -9.83 1.63
C ARG A 74 -3.19 -9.95 0.59
N GLY A 75 -1.94 -9.92 1.04
CA GLY A 75 -0.75 -10.08 0.21
C GLY A 75 -0.47 -8.87 -0.71
N ARG A 76 -1.24 -7.78 -0.62
CA ARG A 76 -0.97 -6.55 -1.38
C ARG A 76 -0.22 -5.53 -0.53
N ILE A 77 0.51 -4.68 -1.25
CA ILE A 77 1.32 -3.60 -0.70
C ILE A 77 0.65 -2.28 -1.04
N TYR A 78 0.47 -1.45 -0.02
CA TYR A 78 -0.10 -0.12 -0.12
C TYR A 78 0.92 0.91 0.35
N PHE A 79 0.82 2.14 -0.15
CA PHE A 79 1.71 3.23 0.26
C PHE A 79 0.92 4.30 0.99
N LEU A 80 1.40 4.68 2.16
CA LEU A 80 0.91 5.82 2.91
C LEU A 80 1.69 7.06 2.50
N ILE A 81 1.01 8.00 1.84
CA ILE A 81 1.59 9.23 1.32
C ILE A 81 0.94 10.46 1.97
N PRO A 82 1.62 11.61 2.05
CA PRO A 82 0.98 12.86 2.39
C PRO A 82 -0.20 13.15 1.45
N PRO A 83 -1.17 13.96 1.89
CA PRO A 83 -2.35 14.22 1.09
C PRO A 83 -1.92 15.02 -0.16
N PRO A 84 -2.62 14.85 -1.30
CA PRO A 84 -2.34 15.66 -2.47
C PRO A 84 -2.48 17.13 -2.09
N ARG A 85 -1.45 17.93 -2.40
CA ARG A 85 -1.47 19.37 -2.12
C ARG A 85 -2.71 19.96 -2.81
N ALA A 86 -3.57 20.62 -2.04
CA ALA A 86 -4.68 21.36 -2.61
C ALA A 86 -4.15 22.33 -3.69
N PRO A 87 -4.85 22.50 -4.81
CA PRO A 87 -4.44 23.47 -5.83
C PRO A 87 -4.31 24.83 -5.14
N ARG A 88 -3.09 25.40 -5.15
CA ARG A 88 -2.85 26.74 -4.61
C ARG A 88 -3.76 27.67 -5.38
N ARG A 89 -4.77 28.24 -4.71
CA ARG A 89 -5.59 29.29 -5.31
C ARG A 89 -4.63 30.39 -5.76
N PRO A 90 -4.61 30.77 -7.06
CA PRO A 90 -3.73 31.84 -7.50
C PRO A 90 -4.05 33.09 -6.67
N PRO A 91 -3.04 33.89 -6.30
CA PRO A 91 -3.27 35.13 -5.57
C PRO A 91 -4.26 36.00 -6.36
N PRO A 92 -5.19 36.70 -5.69
CA PRO A 92 -6.05 37.67 -6.36
C PRO A 92 -5.16 38.71 -7.06
N ARG A 93 -5.52 39.04 -8.32
CA ARG A 93 -4.82 40.01 -9.16
C ARG A 93 -4.81 41.40 -8.55
#